data_AF-A0A090QRV5-F1
#
_entry.id   AF-A0A090QRV5-F1
#
_cell.length_a   1.000
_cell.length_b   1.000
_cell.length_c   1.000
_cell.angle_alpha   90.00
_cell.angle_beta   90.00
_cell.angle_gamma   90.00
#
_symmetry.space_group_name_H-M   'P 1'
#
loop_
_entity.id
_entity.type
_entity.pdbx_description
1 polymer ?
#
loop_
_entity_poly.entity_id
_entity_poly.type
_entity_poly.pdbx_seq_one_letter_code
_entity_poly.pdbx_strand_id
1 'polypeptide(L)'
;MDNEPLLSMAHHWQDILVQVPEILTTQCKDLEFAAWFIEALARHHGFRGLQIGFDTASTLIEHFWQDLYPLPDEDGMETRMAPLSGLNGVEGEGTLLMPIACIPLTEYDGEQAYSLWEYEQALEIDRLDEDKKKHRIDMGGADLKKIQAAVKAADASFYQQLYHDIEQAQASFTRMVEAMDEASQASLPSSQISKRLQACLDAVKYLAEDKLAAAPPVTVEEDVTEPEGDIVVAPQPVMGSVVMQLNSRQEAINNLKQIADFFKKPNHTPRWPTALTRLCVGVTCHCRISLRS
;
A
#
# COMPACT_ATOMS: atom_id res chain seq x y z
N MET A 1 13.18 -21.21 1.43
CA MET A 1 12.44 -20.04 1.94
C MET A 1 12.20 -19.21 0.71
N ASP A 2 11.01 -19.36 0.14
CA ASP A 2 10.69 -18.78 -1.15
C ASP A 2 10.63 -17.26 -0.94
N ASN A 3 11.65 -16.57 -1.45
CA ASN A 3 11.74 -15.12 -1.48
C ASN A 3 10.81 -14.60 -2.58
N GLU A 4 9.52 -14.91 -2.46
CA GLU A 4 8.52 -14.34 -3.35
C GLU A 4 8.38 -12.86 -2.97
N PRO A 5 8.69 -11.92 -3.87
CA PRO A 5 8.62 -10.49 -3.55
C PRO A 5 7.23 -10.19 -3.01
N LEU A 6 7.06 -9.42 -1.94
CA LEU A 6 5.72 -9.12 -1.42
C LEU A 6 4.80 -8.41 -2.44
N LEU A 7 5.39 -7.84 -3.50
CA LEU A 7 4.69 -7.36 -4.69
C LEU A 7 4.03 -8.50 -5.50
N SER A 8 4.58 -9.71 -5.49
CA SER A 8 3.92 -10.91 -6.04
C SER A 8 2.57 -11.15 -5.40
N MET A 9 2.40 -10.81 -4.12
CA MET A 9 1.13 -10.94 -3.40
C MET A 9 0.20 -9.74 -3.57
N ALA A 10 0.61 -8.69 -4.30
CA ALA A 10 -0.22 -7.50 -4.52
C ALA A 10 -1.54 -7.88 -5.21
N HIS A 11 -1.55 -8.82 -6.16
CA HIS A 11 -2.79 -9.24 -6.82
C HIS A 11 -3.91 -9.71 -5.87
N HIS A 12 -3.58 -10.22 -4.68
CA HIS A 12 -4.58 -10.57 -3.65
C HIS A 12 -5.27 -9.35 -3.00
N TRP A 13 -4.69 -8.16 -3.16
CA TRP A 13 -5.21 -6.87 -2.67
C TRP A 13 -5.98 -6.09 -3.74
N GLN A 14 -5.99 -6.57 -4.99
CA GLN A 14 -6.70 -5.93 -6.09
C GLN A 14 -8.20 -5.81 -5.81
N ASP A 15 -8.81 -6.84 -5.23
CA ASP A 15 -10.24 -6.83 -4.87
C ASP A 15 -10.56 -5.75 -3.84
N ILE A 16 -9.65 -5.49 -2.89
CA ILE A 16 -9.78 -4.45 -1.88
C ILE A 16 -9.73 -3.07 -2.56
N LEU A 17 -8.79 -2.84 -3.49
CA LEU A 17 -8.69 -1.59 -4.24
C LEU A 17 -9.97 -1.26 -5.02
N VAL A 18 -10.63 -2.28 -5.57
CA VAL A 18 -11.82 -2.11 -6.40
C VAL A 18 -13.08 -1.94 -5.54
N GLN A 19 -13.26 -2.78 -4.51
CA GLN A 19 -14.52 -2.86 -3.77
C GLN A 19 -14.61 -1.86 -2.62
N VAL A 20 -13.50 -1.58 -1.92
CA VAL A 20 -13.56 -0.74 -0.71
C VAL A 20 -14.04 0.69 -1.01
N PRO A 21 -13.62 1.36 -2.11
CA PRO A 21 -14.18 2.68 -2.43
C PRO A 21 -15.70 2.68 -2.59
N GLU A 22 -16.27 1.66 -3.23
CA GLU A 22 -17.73 1.53 -3.37
C GLU A 22 -18.42 1.31 -2.01
N ILE A 23 -17.87 0.42 -1.18
CA ILE A 23 -18.38 0.16 0.18
C ILE A 23 -18.34 1.43 1.03
N LEU A 24 -17.19 2.12 1.05
CA LEU A 24 -16.97 3.33 1.83
C LEU A 24 -17.86 4.48 1.39
N THR A 25 -18.25 4.55 0.11
CA THR A 25 -19.10 5.63 -0.41
C THR A 25 -20.58 5.32 -0.27
N THR A 26 -21.00 4.07 -0.48
CA THR A 26 -22.42 3.72 -0.64
C THR A 26 -23.04 2.93 0.52
N GLN A 27 -22.23 2.22 1.32
CA GLN A 27 -22.74 1.25 2.30
C GLN A 27 -22.42 1.64 3.74
N CYS A 28 -21.14 1.82 4.08
CA CYS A 28 -20.73 2.13 5.44
C CYS A 28 -19.49 3.03 5.46
N LYS A 29 -19.22 3.67 6.60
CA LYS A 29 -17.97 4.39 6.87
C LYS A 29 -17.25 3.57 7.92
N ASP A 30 -16.11 2.96 7.60
CA ASP A 30 -15.44 2.00 8.48
C ASP A 30 -13.91 2.14 8.40
N LEU A 31 -13.27 2.26 9.58
CA LEU A 31 -11.82 2.38 9.72
C LEU A 31 -11.07 1.08 9.39
N GLU A 32 -11.70 -0.08 9.51
CA GLU A 32 -11.10 -1.35 9.08
C GLU A 32 -10.97 -1.41 7.56
N PHE A 33 -12.03 -1.01 6.84
CA PHE A 33 -11.94 -0.88 5.38
C PHE A 33 -10.92 0.19 4.96
N ALA A 34 -10.87 1.33 5.67
CA ALA A 34 -9.86 2.35 5.42
C ALA A 34 -8.43 1.81 5.62
N ALA A 35 -8.19 1.06 6.69
CA ALA A 35 -6.89 0.45 6.98
C ALA A 35 -6.44 -0.52 5.89
N TRP A 36 -7.35 -1.39 5.43
CA TRP A 36 -7.04 -2.31 4.32
C TRP A 36 -6.81 -1.58 3.00
N PHE A 37 -7.58 -0.52 2.74
CA PHE A 37 -7.42 0.28 1.55
C PHE A 37 -6.08 1.00 1.51
N ILE A 38 -5.60 1.52 2.65
CA ILE A 38 -4.25 2.10 2.79
C ILE A 38 -3.18 1.07 2.39
N GLU A 39 -3.26 -0.15 2.94
CA GLU A 39 -2.27 -1.19 2.61
C GLU A 39 -2.35 -1.61 1.14
N ALA A 40 -3.56 -1.74 0.59
CA ALA A 40 -3.77 -2.06 -0.81
C ALA A 40 -3.17 -0.98 -1.73
N LEU A 41 -3.41 0.29 -1.41
CA LEU A 41 -2.86 1.43 -2.15
C LEU A 41 -1.33 1.47 -2.05
N ALA A 42 -0.75 1.18 -0.88
CA ALA A 42 0.70 1.10 -0.73
C ALA A 42 1.32 0.03 -1.66
N ARG A 43 0.70 -1.14 -1.72
CA ARG A 43 1.19 -2.29 -2.50
C ARG A 43 1.11 -2.08 -4.02
N HIS A 44 0.12 -1.33 -4.50
CA HIS A 44 -0.12 -1.16 -5.94
C HIS A 44 0.31 0.20 -6.49
N HIS A 45 0.27 1.24 -5.66
CA HIS A 45 0.45 2.63 -6.07
C HIS A 45 1.53 3.34 -5.27
N GLY A 46 2.30 2.61 -4.45
CA GLY A 46 3.46 3.14 -3.74
C GLY A 46 3.14 4.31 -2.82
N PHE A 47 4.05 5.30 -2.76
CA PHE A 47 3.91 6.45 -1.88
C PHE A 47 2.72 7.36 -2.25
N ARG A 48 2.43 7.50 -3.55
CA ARG A 48 1.23 8.21 -3.99
C ARG A 48 -0.05 7.50 -3.53
N GLY A 49 -0.05 6.17 -3.55
CA GLY A 49 -1.11 5.36 -2.96
C GLY A 49 -1.27 5.61 -1.46
N LEU A 50 -0.17 5.61 -0.71
CA LEU A 50 -0.18 5.90 0.73
C LEU A 50 -0.80 7.27 1.03
N GLN A 51 -0.40 8.31 0.28
CA GLN A 51 -1.00 9.63 0.40
C GLN A 51 -2.53 9.56 0.26
N ILE A 52 -3.04 8.97 -0.83
CA ILE A 52 -4.48 8.84 -1.08
C ILE A 52 -5.17 8.07 0.04
N GLY A 53 -4.55 7.00 0.54
CA GLY A 53 -5.10 6.18 1.62
C GLY A 53 -5.21 6.97 2.92
N PHE A 54 -4.16 7.69 3.31
CA PHE A 54 -4.14 8.52 4.52
C PHE A 54 -5.10 9.71 4.41
N ASP A 55 -5.20 10.34 3.24
CA ASP A 55 -6.17 11.42 2.99
C ASP A 55 -7.62 10.89 3.07
N THR A 56 -7.86 9.68 2.57
CA THR A 56 -9.17 9.02 2.67
C THR A 56 -9.54 8.76 4.13
N ALA A 57 -8.62 8.18 4.92
CA ALA A 57 -8.85 7.94 6.34
C ALA A 57 -9.06 9.26 7.11
N SER A 58 -8.27 10.30 6.83
CA SER A 58 -8.44 11.64 7.41
C SER A 58 -9.84 12.18 7.12
N THR A 59 -10.30 12.10 5.87
CA THR A 59 -11.63 12.54 5.45
C THR A 59 -12.75 11.78 6.19
N LEU A 60 -12.58 10.46 6.37
CA LEU A 60 -13.52 9.64 7.13
C LEU A 60 -13.60 10.07 8.60
N ILE A 61 -12.45 10.33 9.21
CA ILE A 61 -12.37 10.77 10.61
C ILE A 61 -12.98 12.17 10.75
N GLU A 62 -12.52 13.14 9.97
CA GLU A 62 -12.93 14.55 10.07
C GLU A 62 -14.43 14.75 9.83
N HIS A 63 -15.02 14.04 8.86
CA HIS A 63 -16.40 14.29 8.44
C HIS A 63 -17.42 13.29 8.96
N PHE A 64 -17.01 12.08 9.34
CA PHE A 64 -17.93 11.01 9.70
C PHE A 64 -17.70 10.45 11.11
N TRP A 65 -16.87 11.08 11.96
CA TRP A 65 -16.51 10.56 13.28
C TRP A 65 -17.67 10.09 14.15
N GLN A 66 -18.85 10.71 14.09
CA GLN A 66 -19.99 10.29 14.92
C GLN A 66 -20.58 8.94 14.49
N ASP A 67 -20.57 8.67 13.18
CA ASP A 67 -21.19 7.47 12.57
C ASP A 67 -20.15 6.49 12.00
N LEU A 68 -18.86 6.73 12.27
CA LEU A 68 -17.74 5.94 11.75
C LEU A 68 -17.60 4.61 12.53
N TYR A 69 -17.53 3.49 11.83
CA TYR A 69 -17.26 2.19 12.44
C TYR A 69 -15.73 1.97 12.61
N PRO A 70 -15.28 1.21 13.64
CA PRO A 70 -16.10 0.61 14.71
C PRO A 70 -16.71 1.68 15.61
N LEU A 71 -17.89 1.39 16.18
CA LEU A 71 -18.37 2.20 17.30
C LEU A 71 -17.56 1.85 18.55
N PRO A 72 -17.37 2.80 19.50
CA PRO A 72 -16.74 2.49 20.78
C PRO A 72 -17.51 1.36 21.51
N ASP A 73 -16.78 0.41 22.09
CA ASP A 73 -17.33 -0.70 22.87
C ASP A 73 -16.91 -0.60 24.35
N GLU A 74 -16.92 -1.72 25.09
CA GLU A 74 -16.55 -1.76 26.52
C GLU A 74 -15.09 -1.33 26.76
N ASP A 75 -14.21 -1.54 25.77
CA ASP A 75 -12.81 -1.11 25.77
C ASP A 75 -12.64 0.31 25.20
N GLY A 76 -13.74 0.96 24.82
CA GLY A 76 -13.82 2.37 24.50
C GLY A 76 -13.14 2.76 23.19
N MET A 77 -12.31 3.81 23.24
CA MET A 77 -11.64 4.37 22.04
C MET A 77 -10.54 3.46 21.51
N GLU A 78 -9.98 2.57 22.34
CA GLU A 78 -8.92 1.67 21.93
C GLU A 78 -9.36 0.75 20.79
N THR A 79 -10.52 0.09 20.94
CA THR A 79 -11.09 -0.77 19.89
C THR A 79 -11.40 0.01 18.62
N ARG A 80 -11.91 1.24 18.75
CA ARG A 80 -12.24 2.09 17.61
C ARG A 80 -11.00 2.50 16.82
N MET A 81 -9.89 2.78 17.51
CA MET A 81 -8.62 3.17 16.90
C MET A 81 -7.80 1.97 16.42
N ALA A 82 -8.11 0.76 16.88
CA ALA A 82 -7.38 -0.48 16.59
C ALA A 82 -7.07 -0.72 15.10
N PRO A 83 -7.97 -0.43 14.15
CA PRO A 83 -7.66 -0.62 12.73
C PRO A 83 -6.48 0.22 12.24
N LEU A 84 -6.38 1.49 12.66
CA LEU A 84 -5.30 2.38 12.25
C LEU A 84 -4.05 2.21 13.12
N SER A 85 -4.21 1.99 14.42
CA SER A 85 -3.07 1.74 15.31
C SER A 85 -2.37 0.41 14.97
N GLY A 86 -3.13 -0.58 14.48
CA GLY A 86 -2.62 -1.86 13.98
C GLY A 86 -1.70 -1.73 12.75
N LEU A 87 -1.87 -0.69 11.93
CA LEU A 87 -0.97 -0.42 10.80
C LEU A 87 0.44 -0.08 11.28
N ASN A 88 0.53 0.69 12.39
CA ASN A 88 1.79 1.06 13.01
C ASN A 88 2.39 -0.06 13.86
N GLY A 89 1.52 -0.89 14.46
CA GLY A 89 1.90 -1.90 15.43
C GLY A 89 1.90 -1.35 16.84
N VAL A 90 1.20 -2.05 17.73
CA VAL A 90 1.06 -1.72 19.17
C VAL A 90 1.67 -2.83 20.01
N GLU A 91 1.17 -4.07 19.86
CA GLU A 91 1.67 -5.26 20.58
C GLU A 91 2.56 -6.17 19.71
N GLY A 92 2.86 -5.75 18.48
CA GLY A 92 3.62 -6.51 17.50
C GLY A 92 4.02 -5.68 16.29
N GLU A 93 4.50 -6.34 15.24
CA GLU A 93 4.89 -5.67 14.00
C GLU A 93 3.65 -5.08 13.30
N GLY A 94 3.73 -3.79 12.93
CA GLY A 94 2.67 -3.11 12.21
C GLY A 94 2.48 -3.67 10.82
N THR A 95 1.22 -3.86 10.40
CA THR A 95 0.94 -4.50 9.11
C THR A 95 1.41 -3.68 7.91
N LEU A 96 1.55 -2.36 8.07
CA LEU A 96 1.95 -1.45 6.99
C LEU A 96 3.46 -1.27 6.87
N LEU A 97 4.25 -1.68 7.86
CA LEU A 97 5.69 -1.43 7.88
C LEU A 97 6.44 -2.13 6.74
N MET A 98 6.14 -3.40 6.52
CA MET A 98 6.75 -4.18 5.44
C MET A 98 6.22 -3.75 4.05
N PRO A 99 4.90 -3.53 3.84
CA PRO A 99 4.41 -2.89 2.61
C PRO A 99 5.15 -1.61 2.23
N ILE A 100 5.37 -0.68 3.18
CA ILE A 100 6.15 0.55 2.92
C ILE A 100 7.59 0.21 2.52
N ALA A 101 8.24 -0.72 3.22
CA ALA A 101 9.62 -1.12 2.92
C ALA A 101 9.78 -1.81 1.55
N CYS A 102 8.69 -2.35 0.99
CA CYS A 102 8.64 -2.98 -0.32
C CYS A 102 8.26 -2.03 -1.46
N ILE A 103 7.95 -0.76 -1.18
CA ILE A 103 7.72 0.22 -2.25
C ILE A 103 9.05 0.46 -2.99
N PRO A 104 9.08 0.34 -4.33
CA PRO A 104 10.29 0.59 -5.10
C PRO A 104 10.86 2.00 -4.89
N LEU A 105 12.16 2.08 -4.66
CA LEU A 105 12.95 3.32 -4.58
C LEU A 105 13.78 3.57 -5.85
N THR A 106 13.87 2.60 -6.76
CA THR A 106 14.48 2.76 -8.08
C THR A 106 13.46 2.50 -9.17
N GLU A 107 13.72 3.04 -10.37
CA GLU A 107 12.98 2.64 -11.55
C GLU A 107 13.17 1.14 -11.82
N TYR A 108 12.18 0.56 -12.50
CA TYR A 108 12.30 -0.79 -13.01
C TYR A 108 13.22 -0.79 -14.23
N ASP A 109 14.37 -1.45 -14.12
CA ASP A 109 15.40 -1.47 -15.16
C ASP A 109 15.18 -2.56 -16.23
N GLY A 110 14.05 -3.28 -16.17
CA GLY A 110 13.75 -4.45 -17.01
C GLY A 110 14.03 -5.78 -16.33
N GLU A 111 14.81 -5.80 -15.25
CA GLU A 111 15.04 -6.98 -14.42
C GLU A 111 14.35 -6.82 -13.06
N GLN A 112 14.64 -5.73 -12.34
CA GLN A 112 14.17 -5.49 -10.99
C GLN A 112 14.05 -4.00 -10.67
N ALA A 113 13.19 -3.67 -9.72
CA ALA A 113 13.21 -2.39 -9.03
C ALA A 113 13.56 -2.64 -7.57
N TYR A 114 14.42 -1.82 -6.99
CA TYR A 114 14.94 -2.01 -5.64
C TYR A 114 14.15 -1.19 -4.62
N SER A 115 13.72 -1.82 -3.53
CA SER A 115 12.98 -1.19 -2.43
C SER A 115 13.88 -0.88 -1.22
N LEU A 116 13.32 -0.22 -0.20
CA LEU A 116 14.04 0.03 1.06
C LEU A 116 14.52 -1.27 1.71
N TRP A 117 13.69 -2.33 1.72
CA TRP A 117 14.04 -3.63 2.30
C TRP A 117 15.26 -4.27 1.62
N GLU A 118 15.38 -4.17 0.30
CA GLU A 118 16.55 -4.66 -0.44
C GLU A 118 17.78 -3.78 -0.19
N TYR A 119 17.58 -2.46 -0.08
CA TYR A 119 18.66 -1.54 0.25
C TYR A 119 19.22 -1.77 1.65
N GLU A 120 18.36 -1.94 2.66
CA GLU A 120 18.77 -2.26 4.04
C GLU A 120 19.57 -3.57 4.09
N GLN A 121 19.10 -4.62 3.41
CA GLN A 121 19.85 -5.88 3.29
C GLN A 121 21.18 -5.72 2.56
N ALA A 122 21.21 -4.94 1.49
CA ALA A 122 22.44 -4.67 0.74
C ALA A 122 23.48 -3.96 1.63
N LEU A 123 23.07 -3.01 2.47
CA LEU A 123 23.95 -2.36 3.46
C LEU A 123 24.48 -3.34 4.52
N GLU A 124 23.68 -4.30 4.97
CA GLU A 124 24.14 -5.34 5.89
C GLU A 124 25.16 -6.27 5.24
N ILE A 125 24.89 -6.71 4.01
CA ILE A 125 25.78 -7.59 3.24
C ILE A 125 27.09 -6.89 2.90
N ASP A 126 27.05 -5.60 2.58
CA ASP A 126 28.24 -4.80 2.23
C ASP A 126 29.23 -4.66 3.39
N ARG A 127 28.77 -4.79 4.64
CA ARG A 127 29.61 -4.76 5.86
C ARG A 127 30.31 -6.08 6.17
N LEU A 128 30.01 -7.15 5.44
CA LEU A 128 30.62 -8.47 5.65
C LEU A 128 31.98 -8.58 4.93
N ASP A 129 32.81 -9.53 5.39
CA ASP A 129 34.05 -9.90 4.68
C ASP A 129 33.77 -10.31 3.23
N GLU A 130 34.67 -10.02 2.29
CA GLU A 130 34.48 -10.23 0.85
C GLU A 130 34.00 -11.65 0.48
N ASP A 131 34.55 -12.69 1.10
CA ASP A 131 34.12 -14.08 0.85
C ASP A 131 32.67 -14.34 1.29
N LYS A 132 32.26 -13.78 2.43
CA LYS A 132 30.89 -13.91 2.95
C LYS A 132 29.92 -13.06 2.15
N LYS A 133 30.32 -11.85 1.78
CA LYS A 133 29.56 -10.94 0.92
C LYS A 133 29.26 -11.61 -0.42
N LYS A 134 30.29 -12.14 -1.10
CA LYS A 134 30.13 -12.86 -2.36
C LYS A 134 29.18 -14.05 -2.22
N HIS A 135 29.37 -14.86 -1.16
CA HIS A 135 28.48 -16.00 -0.92
C HIS A 135 27.01 -15.59 -0.70
N ARG A 136 26.74 -14.48 0.02
CA ARG A 136 25.38 -13.98 0.23
C ARG A 136 24.74 -13.45 -1.06
N ILE A 137 25.51 -12.76 -1.89
CA ILE A 137 25.05 -12.27 -3.20
C ILE A 137 24.76 -13.45 -4.14
N ASP A 138 25.66 -14.45 -4.19
CA ASP A 138 25.47 -15.67 -5.00
C ASP A 138 24.22 -16.48 -4.59
N MET A 139 23.79 -16.35 -3.33
CA MET A 139 22.56 -16.95 -2.79
C MET A 139 21.30 -16.09 -3.03
N GLY A 140 21.39 -15.00 -3.79
CA GLY A 140 20.26 -14.13 -4.14
C GLY A 140 20.07 -12.92 -3.21
N GLY A 141 21.05 -12.59 -2.37
CA GLY A 141 21.04 -11.35 -1.59
C GLY A 141 21.19 -10.10 -2.47
N ALA A 142 20.62 -8.98 -2.03
CA ALA A 142 20.72 -7.71 -2.73
C ALA A 142 22.18 -7.21 -2.77
N ASP A 143 22.64 -6.76 -3.94
CA ASP A 143 23.97 -6.19 -4.14
C ASP A 143 23.88 -4.66 -4.22
N LEU A 144 24.52 -3.98 -3.26
CA LEU A 144 24.55 -2.52 -3.18
C LEU A 144 25.06 -1.87 -4.48
N LYS A 145 26.00 -2.52 -5.19
CA LYS A 145 26.53 -2.00 -6.45
C LYS A 145 25.48 -1.99 -7.56
N LYS A 146 24.57 -2.97 -7.58
CA LYS A 146 23.46 -3.01 -8.55
C LYS A 146 22.45 -1.92 -8.26
N ILE A 147 22.12 -1.69 -6.99
CA ILE A 147 21.21 -0.61 -6.57
C ILE A 147 21.78 0.75 -7.01
N GLN A 148 23.06 1.02 -6.71
CA GLN A 148 23.74 2.26 -7.12
C GLN A 148 23.80 2.41 -8.65
N ALA A 149 24.00 1.32 -9.39
CA ALA A 149 23.99 1.35 -10.85
C ALA A 149 22.60 1.68 -11.41
N ALA A 150 21.53 1.10 -10.86
CA ALA A 150 20.15 1.40 -11.23
C ALA A 150 19.83 2.89 -11.00
N VAL A 151 20.23 3.44 -9.84
CA VAL A 151 20.04 4.87 -9.53
C VAL A 151 20.80 5.78 -10.48
N LYS A 152 22.02 5.41 -10.86
CA LYS A 152 22.83 6.19 -11.80
C LYS A 152 22.21 6.22 -13.19
N ALA A 153 21.63 5.10 -13.63
CA ALA A 153 21.00 4.94 -14.94
C ALA A 153 19.64 5.64 -15.05
N ALA A 154 18.89 5.74 -13.95
CA ALA A 154 17.57 6.35 -13.90
C ALA A 154 17.58 7.89 -14.10
N ASP A 155 16.42 8.42 -14.50
CA ASP A 155 16.27 9.84 -14.82
C ASP A 155 16.12 10.71 -13.56
N ALA A 156 16.58 11.95 -13.64
CA ALA A 156 16.50 12.87 -12.50
C ALA A 156 15.05 13.20 -12.12
N SER A 157 14.14 13.27 -13.10
CA SER A 157 12.71 13.54 -12.89
C SER A 157 12.03 12.46 -12.05
N PHE A 158 12.43 11.19 -12.20
CA PHE A 158 11.89 10.11 -11.37
C PHE A 158 12.19 10.33 -9.89
N TYR A 159 13.44 10.65 -9.55
CA TYR A 159 13.83 10.87 -8.16
C TYR A 159 13.23 12.14 -7.56
N GLN A 160 13.05 13.18 -8.38
CA GLN A 160 12.33 14.39 -7.95
C GLN A 160 10.87 14.08 -7.62
N GLN A 161 10.18 13.31 -8.48
CA GLN A 161 8.81 12.89 -8.24
C GLN A 161 8.72 11.96 -7.02
N LEU A 162 9.60 10.96 -6.92
CA LEU A 162 9.64 10.02 -5.81
C LEU A 162 9.88 10.74 -4.46
N TYR A 163 10.80 11.71 -4.45
CA TYR A 163 11.04 12.57 -3.30
C TYR A 163 9.77 13.30 -2.87
N HIS A 164 9.08 13.94 -3.82
CA HIS A 164 7.84 14.65 -3.58
C HIS A 164 6.73 13.71 -3.07
N ASP A 165 6.57 12.54 -3.68
CA ASP A 165 5.56 11.55 -3.29
C ASP A 165 5.76 11.06 -1.85
N ILE A 166 7.02 10.86 -1.42
CA ILE A 166 7.34 10.49 -0.03
C ILE A 166 7.00 11.63 0.94
N GLU A 167 7.35 12.87 0.61
CA GLU A 167 7.00 14.04 1.44
C GLU A 167 5.48 14.22 1.56
N GLN A 168 4.73 14.06 0.47
CA GLN A 168 3.28 14.12 0.50
C GLN A 168 2.67 12.98 1.32
N ALA A 169 3.20 11.76 1.21
CA ALA A 169 2.76 10.65 2.05
C ALA A 169 3.03 10.88 3.54
N GLN A 170 4.18 11.48 3.89
CA GLN A 170 4.49 11.88 5.27
C GLN A 170 3.52 12.95 5.78
N ALA A 171 3.26 13.99 5.00
CA ALA A 171 2.33 15.06 5.37
C ALA A 171 0.90 14.53 5.58
N SER A 172 0.40 13.71 4.66
CA SER A 172 -0.93 13.08 4.77
C SER A 172 -1.01 12.11 5.96
N PHE A 173 0.06 11.37 6.27
CA PHE A 173 0.11 10.53 7.46
C PHE A 173 0.02 11.37 8.74
N THR A 174 0.79 12.47 8.82
CA THR A 174 0.73 13.40 9.96
C THR A 174 -0.68 13.96 10.13
N ARG A 175 -1.32 14.42 9.06
CA ARG A 175 -2.71 14.89 9.10
C ARG A 175 -3.68 13.82 9.61
N MET A 176 -3.55 12.59 9.16
CA MET A 176 -4.40 11.49 9.61
C MET A 176 -4.24 11.22 11.12
N VAL A 177 -3.00 11.28 11.62
CA VAL A 177 -2.71 11.14 13.06
C VAL A 177 -3.35 12.29 13.84
N GLU A 178 -3.17 13.54 13.38
CA GLU A 178 -3.77 14.72 14.02
C GLU A 178 -5.31 14.62 14.04
N ALA A 179 -5.94 14.27 12.92
CA ALA A 179 -7.38 14.08 12.83
C ALA A 179 -7.88 12.99 13.81
N MET A 180 -7.16 11.88 13.92
CA MET A 180 -7.51 10.82 14.87
C MET A 180 -7.33 11.28 16.32
N ASP A 181 -6.23 11.97 16.63
CA ASP A 181 -5.94 12.44 17.98
C ASP A 181 -6.99 13.45 18.46
N GLU A 182 -7.40 14.37 17.59
CA GLU A 182 -8.47 15.33 17.85
C GLU A 182 -9.83 14.65 18.05
N ALA A 183 -10.16 13.67 17.20
CA ALA A 183 -11.46 13.02 17.23
C ALA A 183 -11.61 12.05 18.42
N SER A 184 -10.55 11.30 18.73
CA SER A 184 -10.53 10.29 19.81
C SER A 184 -10.16 10.86 21.17
N GLN A 185 -9.57 12.06 21.23
CA GLN A 185 -8.96 12.64 22.44
C GLN A 185 -7.89 11.72 23.06
N ALA A 186 -7.27 10.88 22.24
CA ALA A 186 -6.24 9.92 22.59
C ALA A 186 -5.16 9.90 21.51
N SER A 187 -3.93 9.54 21.85
CA SER A 187 -2.84 9.55 20.86
C SER A 187 -2.80 8.25 20.05
N LEU A 188 -2.82 8.37 18.73
CA LEU A 188 -2.64 7.27 17.79
C LEU A 188 -1.14 6.90 17.70
N PRO A 189 -0.77 5.63 17.95
CA PRO A 189 0.60 5.17 17.74
C PRO A 189 1.03 5.38 16.27
N SER A 190 2.04 6.23 16.07
CA SER A 190 2.49 6.66 14.73
C SER A 190 3.99 6.49 14.48
N SER A 191 4.78 6.28 15.53
CA SER A 191 6.23 6.39 15.47
C SER A 191 6.94 5.40 14.53
N GLN A 192 6.40 4.20 14.32
CA GLN A 192 7.03 3.19 13.46
C GLN A 192 6.82 3.53 11.98
N ILE A 193 5.60 3.92 11.60
CA ILE A 193 5.30 4.37 10.23
C ILE A 193 6.09 5.65 9.92
N SER A 194 6.11 6.65 10.82
CA SER A 194 6.88 7.87 10.61
C SER A 194 8.37 7.59 10.38
N LYS A 195 8.97 6.72 11.20
CA LYS A 195 10.37 6.30 11.03
C LYS A 195 10.59 5.55 9.72
N ARG A 196 9.65 4.70 9.30
CA ARG A 196 9.77 3.91 8.07
C ARG A 196 9.67 4.81 6.83
N LEU A 197 8.73 5.76 6.79
CA LEU A 197 8.65 6.76 5.72
C LEU A 197 9.91 7.65 5.69
N GLN A 198 10.42 8.04 6.86
CA GLN A 198 11.67 8.80 6.95
C GLN A 198 12.86 8.01 6.42
N ALA A 199 12.97 6.72 6.74
CA ALA A 199 14.02 5.86 6.21
C ALA A 199 13.97 5.74 4.67
N CYS A 200 12.77 5.68 4.08
CA CYS A 200 12.61 5.75 2.62
C CYS A 200 13.14 7.09 2.07
N LEU A 201 12.76 8.21 2.69
CA LEU A 201 13.21 9.54 2.25
C LEU A 201 14.73 9.69 2.36
N ASP A 202 15.32 9.24 3.46
CA ASP A 202 16.76 9.31 3.71
C ASP A 202 17.54 8.42 2.73
N ALA A 203 17.02 7.23 2.41
CA ALA A 203 17.60 6.36 1.40
C ALA A 203 17.58 7.01 0.01
N VAL A 204 16.46 7.63 -0.38
CA VAL A 204 16.34 8.36 -1.66
C VAL A 204 17.31 9.55 -1.71
N LYS A 205 17.38 10.34 -0.63
CA LYS A 205 18.32 11.48 -0.52
C LYS A 205 19.77 11.03 -0.68
N TYR A 206 20.14 9.91 -0.04
CA TYR A 206 21.50 9.40 -0.09
C TYR A 206 21.84 8.79 -1.46
N LEU A 207 20.95 7.97 -2.03
CA LEU A 207 21.21 7.26 -3.28
C LEU A 207 21.21 8.21 -4.49
N ALA A 208 20.33 9.21 -4.48
CA ALA A 208 20.06 10.08 -5.63
C ALA A 208 20.47 11.55 -5.40
N GLU A 209 21.44 11.82 -4.50
CA GLU A 209 21.91 13.17 -4.16
C GLU A 209 22.19 14.02 -5.40
N ASP A 210 23.00 13.48 -6.34
CA ASP A 210 23.36 14.16 -7.59
C ASP A 210 22.13 14.49 -8.47
N LYS A 211 21.11 13.62 -8.46
CA LYS A 211 19.89 13.77 -9.27
C LYS A 211 18.94 14.80 -8.67
N LEU A 212 18.88 14.86 -7.34
CA LEU A 212 18.08 15.85 -6.61
C LEU A 212 18.71 17.26 -6.68
N ALA A 213 20.05 17.34 -6.71
CA ALA A 213 20.77 18.61 -6.83
C ALA A 213 20.71 19.22 -8.25
N ALA A 214 20.49 18.40 -9.28
CA ALA A 214 20.51 18.81 -10.69
C ALA A 214 19.25 19.57 -11.17
N ALA A 215 18.38 20.03 -10.27
CA ALA A 215 17.13 20.68 -10.64
C ALA A 215 17.37 21.99 -11.44
N PRO A 216 16.88 22.09 -12.70
CA PRO A 216 16.66 23.40 -13.31
C PRO A 216 15.45 24.06 -12.64
N PRO A 217 15.40 25.41 -12.56
CA PRO A 217 14.21 26.11 -12.09
C PRO A 217 13.04 25.79 -13.01
N VAL A 218 11.98 25.19 -12.47
CA VAL A 218 10.73 24.98 -13.20
C VAL A 218 10.10 26.35 -13.42
N THR A 219 10.27 26.91 -14.62
CA THR A 219 9.38 27.94 -15.14
C THR A 219 8.05 27.29 -15.41
N VAL A 220 7.07 27.63 -14.59
CA VAL A 220 5.65 27.33 -14.83
C VAL A 220 5.23 28.21 -16.01
N GLU A 221 5.37 27.70 -17.23
CA GLU A 221 4.65 28.27 -18.38
C GLU A 221 3.23 27.73 -18.30
N GLU A 222 2.33 28.55 -17.75
CA GLU A 222 0.89 28.42 -17.95
C GLU A 222 0.59 28.66 -19.44
N ASP A 223 0.54 27.59 -20.23
CA ASP A 223 -0.10 27.63 -21.55
C ASP A 223 -1.57 27.23 -21.39
N VAL A 224 -2.42 28.25 -21.25
CA VAL A 224 -3.87 28.11 -21.29
C VAL A 224 -4.30 28.19 -22.75
N THR A 225 -4.58 27.03 -23.36
CA THR A 225 -5.35 26.99 -24.60
C THR A 225 -6.31 25.80 -24.64
N GLU A 226 -7.61 26.11 -24.63
CA GLU A 226 -8.70 25.36 -25.24
C GLU A 226 -9.77 26.40 -25.66
N PRO A 227 -10.74 26.12 -26.57
CA PRO A 227 -11.12 24.80 -27.11
C PRO A 227 -11.45 24.77 -28.63
N GLU A 228 -11.74 23.56 -29.13
CA GLU A 228 -12.83 23.16 -30.07
C GLU A 228 -12.38 22.15 -31.15
N GLY A 229 -13.12 21.03 -31.26
CA GLY A 229 -12.95 20.04 -32.32
C GLY A 229 -13.68 18.72 -32.10
N ASP A 230 -14.97 18.71 -32.41
CA ASP A 230 -15.93 17.59 -32.36
C ASP A 230 -15.67 16.51 -33.45
N ILE A 231 -15.47 15.22 -33.10
CA ILE A 231 -15.62 14.08 -34.04
C ILE A 231 -16.08 12.76 -33.36
N VAL A 232 -17.38 12.47 -33.53
CA VAL A 232 -18.07 11.20 -33.92
C VAL A 232 -17.55 9.83 -33.45
N VAL A 233 -18.43 9.13 -32.71
CA VAL A 233 -18.39 7.70 -32.35
C VAL A 233 -18.98 6.80 -33.46
N ALA A 234 -18.35 5.66 -33.74
CA ALA A 234 -18.97 4.54 -34.45
C ALA A 234 -18.70 3.20 -33.72
N PRO A 235 -19.70 2.30 -33.57
CA PRO A 235 -19.58 1.09 -32.76
C PRO A 235 -19.14 -0.14 -33.59
N GLN A 236 -18.51 -1.12 -32.93
CA GLN A 236 -18.33 -2.48 -33.46
C GLN A 236 -18.74 -3.53 -32.39
N PRO A 237 -19.24 -4.70 -32.82
CA PRO A 237 -20.12 -5.55 -32.02
C PRO A 237 -19.40 -6.60 -31.15
N VAL A 238 -20.07 -6.96 -30.07
CA VAL A 238 -19.80 -8.12 -29.20
C VAL A 238 -20.38 -9.40 -29.80
N MET A 239 -19.62 -10.51 -29.78
CA MET A 239 -20.16 -11.84 -29.47
C MET A 239 -19.07 -12.91 -29.33
N GLY A 240 -19.13 -13.64 -28.20
CA GLY A 240 -18.67 -15.03 -28.12
C GLY A 240 -17.69 -15.34 -26.99
N SER A 241 -18.19 -15.77 -25.82
CA SER A 241 -17.65 -16.94 -25.09
C SER A 241 -18.43 -17.19 -23.79
N VAL A 242 -19.56 -17.92 -23.88
CA VAL A 242 -20.28 -18.45 -22.69
C VAL A 242 -19.75 -19.85 -22.30
N VAL A 243 -18.87 -20.45 -23.11
CA VAL A 243 -18.40 -21.83 -22.91
C VAL A 243 -17.08 -21.92 -22.14
N MET A 244 -16.24 -20.87 -22.12
CA MET A 244 -15.03 -20.84 -21.27
C MET A 244 -15.31 -20.59 -19.78
N GLN A 245 -16.46 -20.00 -19.43
CA GLN A 245 -16.78 -19.61 -18.04
C GLN A 245 -17.16 -20.78 -17.12
N LEU A 246 -17.55 -21.93 -17.68
CA LEU A 246 -17.94 -23.10 -16.86
C LEU A 246 -16.75 -23.95 -16.43
N ASN A 247 -15.67 -24.00 -17.24
CA ASN A 247 -14.44 -24.70 -16.87
C ASN A 247 -13.64 -23.90 -15.82
N SER A 248 -13.63 -22.57 -15.92
CA SER A 248 -12.91 -21.71 -14.95
C SER A 248 -13.53 -21.73 -13.56
N ARG A 249 -14.84 -21.97 -13.43
CA ARG A 249 -15.51 -22.04 -12.12
C ARG A 249 -15.11 -23.29 -11.33
N GLN A 250 -15.03 -24.44 -11.99
CA GLN A 250 -14.68 -25.69 -11.31
C GLN A 250 -13.19 -25.72 -10.93
N GLU A 251 -12.33 -25.15 -11.78
CA GLU A 251 -10.91 -24.93 -11.48
C GLU A 251 -10.71 -23.92 -10.34
N ALA A 252 -11.47 -22.81 -10.32
CA ALA A 252 -11.44 -21.85 -9.22
C ALA A 252 -11.85 -22.48 -7.88
N ILE A 253 -12.87 -23.34 -7.87
CA ILE A 253 -13.30 -24.05 -6.65
C ILE A 253 -12.26 -25.06 -6.18
N ASN A 254 -11.56 -25.73 -7.11
CA ASN A 254 -10.48 -26.67 -6.75
C ASN A 254 -9.25 -25.94 -6.22
N ASN A 255 -8.91 -24.78 -6.79
CA ASN A 255 -7.84 -23.91 -6.28
C ASN A 255 -8.19 -23.38 -4.88
N LEU A 256 -9.42 -22.94 -4.65
CA LEU A 256 -9.88 -22.51 -3.31
C LEU A 256 -9.77 -23.62 -2.27
N LYS A 257 -10.02 -24.88 -2.64
CA LYS A 257 -9.86 -26.04 -1.74
C LYS A 257 -8.40 -26.36 -1.42
N GLN A 258 -7.52 -26.32 -2.42
CA GLN A 258 -6.08 -26.52 -2.20
C GLN A 258 -5.47 -25.41 -1.34
N ILE A 259 -5.91 -24.18 -1.56
CA ILE A 259 -5.58 -23.01 -0.74
C ILE A 259 -6.06 -23.22 0.70
N ALA A 260 -7.32 -23.62 0.91
CA ALA A 260 -7.85 -23.91 2.25
C ALA A 260 -7.11 -25.05 2.99
N ASP A 261 -6.66 -26.07 2.27
CA ASP A 261 -5.90 -27.18 2.87
C ASP A 261 -4.44 -26.82 3.19
N PHE A 262 -3.83 -25.88 2.45
CA PHE A 262 -2.53 -25.31 2.77
C PHE A 262 -2.54 -24.60 4.13
N PHE A 263 -3.66 -23.96 4.49
CA PHE A 263 -3.83 -23.20 5.73
C PHE A 263 -4.23 -24.01 6.97
N LYS A 264 -4.41 -25.34 6.83
CA LYS A 264 -4.63 -26.23 7.98
C LYS A 264 -3.33 -26.62 8.71
N LYS A 265 -2.15 -26.23 8.19
CA LYS A 265 -0.87 -26.52 8.83
C LYS A 265 -0.51 -25.45 9.88
N PRO A 266 -0.01 -25.80 11.07
CA PRO A 266 -0.07 -24.93 12.26
C PRO A 266 0.89 -23.73 12.29
N ASN A 267 1.73 -23.52 11.25
CA ASN A 267 2.88 -22.61 11.35
C ASN A 267 2.95 -21.51 10.28
N HIS A 268 1.89 -21.25 9.52
CA HIS A 268 1.84 -20.09 8.63
C HIS A 268 0.47 -19.43 8.69
N THR A 269 0.32 -18.48 9.60
CA THR A 269 -0.78 -17.50 9.59
C THR A 269 -0.28 -16.18 9.02
N PRO A 270 -0.31 -15.96 7.69
CA PRO A 270 -0.52 -14.60 7.21
C PRO A 270 -1.93 -14.19 7.66
N ARG A 271 -2.14 -12.93 8.06
CA ARG A 271 -3.43 -12.38 8.54
C ARG A 271 -4.51 -12.25 7.44
N TRP A 272 -4.25 -12.82 6.26
CA TRP A 272 -5.10 -12.86 5.06
C TRP A 272 -6.53 -13.41 5.25
N PRO A 273 -6.82 -14.40 6.13
CA PRO A 273 -8.15 -15.01 6.14
C PRO A 273 -9.19 -14.02 6.62
N THR A 274 -8.87 -13.10 7.54
CA THR A 274 -9.87 -12.20 8.12
C THR A 274 -10.41 -11.18 7.11
N ALA A 275 -9.56 -10.58 6.27
CA ALA A 275 -9.98 -9.57 5.30
C ALA A 275 -10.84 -10.16 4.17
N LEU A 276 -10.36 -11.21 3.52
CA LEU A 276 -11.11 -11.89 2.45
C LEU A 276 -12.30 -12.68 2.97
N THR A 277 -12.23 -13.29 4.16
CA THR A 277 -13.42 -13.94 4.75
C THR A 277 -14.48 -12.91 5.11
N ARG A 278 -14.11 -11.70 5.57
CA ARG A 278 -15.09 -10.63 5.83
C ARG A 278 -15.72 -10.08 4.53
N LEU A 279 -14.95 -9.95 3.45
CA LEU A 279 -15.48 -9.57 2.13
C LEU A 279 -16.33 -10.69 1.49
N CYS A 280 -15.86 -11.94 1.49
CA CYS A 280 -16.53 -13.09 0.84
C CYS A 280 -17.72 -13.67 1.60
N VAL A 281 -17.75 -13.57 2.94
CA VAL A 281 -18.92 -14.00 3.73
C VAL A 281 -20.09 -13.02 3.57
N GLY A 282 -19.91 -11.91 2.82
CA GLY A 282 -20.90 -10.85 2.73
C GLY A 282 -21.21 -10.42 4.15
N VAL A 283 -20.18 -9.95 4.88
CA VAL A 283 -20.36 -9.47 6.24
C VAL A 283 -21.57 -8.58 6.24
N THR A 284 -22.60 -9.10 6.89
CA THR A 284 -23.68 -8.32 7.48
C THR A 284 -22.94 -7.29 8.32
N CYS A 285 -22.66 -6.15 7.71
CA CYS A 285 -22.04 -5.03 8.35
C CYS A 285 -22.86 -4.84 9.64
N HIS A 286 -22.21 -4.77 10.81
CA HIS A 286 -22.94 -4.43 12.04
C HIS A 286 -23.63 -3.06 11.93
N CYS A 287 -23.38 -2.34 10.82
CA CYS A 287 -24.22 -1.35 10.15
C CYS A 287 -25.65 -1.84 9.77
N ARG A 288 -26.36 -2.54 10.67
CA ARG A 288 -27.82 -2.70 10.54
C ARG A 288 -28.45 -1.31 10.64
N ILE A 289 -28.81 -0.81 9.48
CA ILE A 289 -29.74 0.29 9.19
C ILE A 289 -30.71 0.52 10.37
N SER A 290 -30.42 1.54 11.18
CA SER A 290 -31.40 2.21 12.03
C SER A 290 -32.01 3.36 11.23
N LEU A 291 -32.76 3.03 10.19
CA LEU A 291 -33.66 3.96 9.52
C LEU A 291 -35.02 3.27 9.36
N ARG A 292 -35.88 3.51 10.34
CA ARG A 292 -37.35 3.56 10.26
C ARG A 292 -37.89 4.00 11.64
N SER A 293 -38.07 5.31 11.80
CA SER A 293 -39.25 5.87 12.45
C SER A 293 -40.11 6.49 11.36
#